data_AF-A0A0F4YX24-F1
#
_entry.id   AF-A0A0F4YX24-F1
#
_cell.length_a   1.000
_cell.length_b   1.000
_cell.length_c   1.000
_cell.angle_alpha   90.00
_cell.angle_beta   90.00
_cell.angle_gamma   90.00
#
_symmetry.space_group_name_H-M   'P 1'
#
loop_
_entity.id
_entity.type
_entity.pdbx_description
1 polymer ?
#
loop_
_entity_poly.entity_id
_entity_poly.type
_entity_poly.pdbx_seq_one_letter_code
_entity_poly.pdbx_strand_id
1 'polypeptide(L)'
;MMEKRSREKQAQRERILRQPQREDERLTSPSVIQAMKPTKSGVLPDPDREERLAQARQRVQAKEAEKRAERLDSLHTLYMNARNFITTEEQLAAEIERVFPEGENPAWRNDHQPGENIWNLGLPPTIQSIVTDAKKSEAARWDVIQGRVKKLAEEITGGKM
;
A
#
# COMPACT_ATOMS: atom_id res chain seq x y z
N MET A 1 56.02 28.62 -51.71
CA MET A 1 55.21 29.80 -51.26
C MET A 1 53.96 29.40 -50.46
N MET A 2 53.27 28.30 -50.82
CA MET A 2 52.09 27.78 -50.08
C MET A 2 52.38 27.33 -48.64
N GLU A 3 53.51 26.65 -48.38
CA GLU A 3 53.84 26.17 -47.01
C GLU A 3 54.06 27.30 -46.00
N LYS A 4 54.75 28.39 -46.39
CA LYS A 4 54.94 29.57 -45.52
C LYS A 4 53.60 30.19 -45.13
N ARG A 5 52.71 30.42 -46.10
CA ARG A 5 51.36 30.95 -45.86
C ARG A 5 50.52 30.02 -44.97
N SER A 6 50.69 28.70 -45.11
CA SER A 6 50.00 27.70 -44.27
C SER A 6 50.48 27.80 -42.81
N ARG A 7 51.79 27.86 -42.59
CA ARG A 7 52.39 28.01 -41.25
C ARG A 7 52.01 29.33 -40.58
N GLU A 8 51.99 30.42 -41.33
CA GLU A 8 51.55 31.74 -40.82
C GLU A 8 50.08 31.71 -40.39
N LYS A 9 49.21 31.09 -41.19
CA LYS A 9 47.80 30.89 -40.83
C LYS A 9 47.63 30.00 -39.60
N GLN A 10 48.43 28.93 -39.47
CA GLN A 10 48.43 28.07 -38.29
C GLN A 10 48.86 28.85 -37.04
N ALA A 11 49.94 29.62 -37.12
CA ALA A 11 50.44 30.43 -36.02
C ALA A 11 49.44 31.53 -35.61
N GLN A 12 48.78 32.18 -36.58
CA GLN A 12 47.74 33.17 -36.30
C GLN A 12 46.52 32.53 -35.63
N ARG A 13 46.08 31.36 -36.12
CA ARG A 13 44.97 30.61 -35.53
C ARG A 13 45.27 30.17 -34.10
N GLU A 14 46.46 29.63 -33.84
CA GLU A 14 46.89 29.27 -32.49
C GLU A 14 46.94 30.47 -31.54
N ARG A 15 47.41 31.61 -32.03
CA ARG A 15 47.44 32.86 -31.25
C ARG A 15 46.02 33.30 -30.85
N ILE A 16 45.07 33.25 -31.78
CA ILE A 16 43.66 33.61 -31.52
C ILE A 16 43.02 32.62 -30.54
N LEU A 17 43.26 31.31 -30.71
CA LEU A 17 42.70 30.27 -29.85
C LEU A 17 43.19 30.33 -28.40
N ARG A 18 44.41 30.82 -28.16
CA ARG A 18 44.98 30.98 -26.82
C ARG A 18 44.73 32.36 -26.20
N GLN A 19 44.07 33.26 -26.94
CA GLN A 19 43.79 34.60 -26.45
C GLN A 19 42.79 34.53 -25.27
N PRO A 20 43.07 35.21 -24.14
CA PRO A 20 42.12 35.30 -23.06
C PRO A 20 40.88 36.09 -23.49
N GLN A 21 39.78 35.88 -22.77
CA GLN A 21 38.56 36.70 -22.91
C GLN A 21 38.88 38.18 -22.70
N ARG A 22 38.11 39.06 -23.35
CA ARG A 22 38.28 40.50 -23.20
C ARG A 22 37.89 40.94 -21.79
N GLU A 23 38.54 42.00 -21.28
CA GLU A 23 38.35 42.42 -19.88
C GLU A 23 36.97 42.99 -19.58
N ASP A 24 36.35 43.68 -20.54
CA ASP A 24 34.98 44.16 -20.49
C ASP A 24 34.00 42.99 -20.32
N GLU A 25 34.17 41.92 -21.11
CA GLU A 25 33.35 40.71 -20.99
C GLU A 25 33.59 40.00 -19.64
N ARG A 26 34.84 39.90 -19.18
CA ARG A 26 35.17 39.27 -17.88
C ARG A 26 34.47 39.94 -16.70
N LEU A 27 34.37 41.27 -16.72
CA LEU A 27 33.87 42.07 -15.61
C LEU A 27 32.35 42.30 -15.67
N THR A 28 31.75 42.21 -16.85
CA THR A 28 30.29 42.41 -17.05
C THR A 28 29.52 41.10 -17.16
N SER A 29 30.20 39.98 -17.40
CA SER A 29 29.56 38.67 -17.44
C SER A 29 28.95 38.30 -16.08
N PRO A 30 27.77 37.66 -16.07
CA PRO A 30 27.18 37.16 -14.84
C PRO A 30 28.06 36.09 -14.20
N SER A 31 28.06 36.05 -12.87
CA SER A 31 28.81 35.03 -12.12
C SER A 31 28.11 33.68 -12.21
N VAL A 32 28.87 32.63 -12.57
CA VAL A 32 28.41 31.23 -12.52
C VAL A 32 29.24 30.49 -11.47
N ILE A 33 28.56 29.89 -10.50
CA ILE A 33 29.19 29.09 -9.43
C ILE A 33 29.97 27.94 -10.07
N GLN A 34 31.22 27.75 -9.65
CA GLN A 34 32.12 26.76 -10.24
C GLN A 34 31.55 25.32 -10.20
N ALA A 35 30.84 24.97 -9.12
CA ALA A 35 30.18 23.66 -8.97
C ALA A 35 29.05 23.41 -9.99
N MET A 36 28.47 24.46 -10.57
CA MET A 36 27.42 24.37 -11.59
C MET A 36 27.99 24.34 -13.01
N LYS A 37 29.30 24.60 -13.18
CA LYS A 37 29.94 24.50 -14.50
C LYS A 37 29.97 23.03 -14.91
N PRO A 38 29.60 22.70 -16.16
CA PRO A 38 29.66 21.33 -16.64
C PRO A 38 31.10 20.82 -16.54
N THR A 39 31.32 19.86 -15.65
CA THR A 39 32.60 19.20 -15.48
C THR A 39 32.69 18.05 -16.47
N LYS A 40 33.87 17.83 -17.05
CA LYS A 40 34.12 16.67 -17.93
C LYS A 40 34.30 15.36 -17.14
N SER A 41 34.31 15.43 -15.81
CA SER A 41 34.32 14.26 -14.94
C SER A 41 32.93 13.65 -14.89
N GLY A 42 32.82 12.34 -15.13
CA GLY A 42 31.59 11.60 -14.86
C GLY A 42 31.18 11.70 -13.38
N VAL A 43 29.93 11.36 -13.09
CA VAL A 43 29.41 11.30 -11.70
C VAL A 43 30.36 10.43 -10.87
N LEU A 44 30.86 10.98 -9.76
CA LEU A 44 31.74 10.25 -8.85
C LEU A 44 31.01 9.04 -8.27
N PRO A 45 31.71 7.91 -8.07
CA PRO A 45 31.12 6.77 -7.39
C PRO A 45 30.79 7.17 -5.96
N ASP A 46 29.65 6.69 -5.50
CA ASP A 46 29.15 6.96 -4.17
C ASP A 46 29.98 6.19 -3.12
N PRO A 47 30.56 6.87 -2.11
CA PRO A 47 31.45 6.25 -1.15
C PRO A 47 30.75 5.17 -0.30
N ASP A 48 29.47 5.35 0.01
CA ASP A 48 28.72 4.48 0.93
C ASP A 48 27.76 3.55 0.19
N ARG A 49 28.05 3.28 -1.09
CA ARG A 49 27.16 2.54 -1.99
C ARG A 49 26.81 1.16 -1.45
N GLU A 50 27.80 0.42 -0.97
CA GLU A 50 27.61 -0.96 -0.52
C GLU A 50 26.75 -1.02 0.74
N GLU A 51 27.03 -0.15 1.71
CA GLU A 51 26.23 -0.04 2.94
C GLU A 51 24.78 0.33 2.64
N ARG A 52 24.57 1.31 1.75
CA ARG A 52 23.21 1.70 1.35
C ARG A 52 22.46 0.57 0.67
N LEU A 53 23.13 -0.18 -0.21
CA LEU A 53 22.52 -1.33 -0.87
C LEU A 53 22.19 -2.44 0.13
N ALA A 54 23.06 -2.70 1.11
CA ALA A 54 22.79 -3.68 2.16
C ALA A 54 21.56 -3.27 3.01
N GLN A 55 21.48 -2.02 3.45
CA GLN A 55 20.33 -1.49 4.18
C GLN A 55 19.04 -1.54 3.33
N ALA A 56 19.12 -1.17 2.04
CA ALA A 56 17.98 -1.22 1.15
C ALA A 56 17.46 -2.65 0.98
N ARG A 57 18.36 -3.63 0.81
CA ARG A 57 18.01 -5.06 0.73
C ARG A 57 17.31 -5.54 1.99
N GLN A 58 17.82 -5.20 3.17
CA GLN A 58 17.17 -5.56 4.44
C GLN A 58 15.76 -4.98 4.56
N ARG A 59 15.56 -3.71 4.18
CA ARG A 59 14.22 -3.08 4.19
C ARG A 59 13.25 -3.76 3.23
N VAL A 60 13.72 -4.15 2.04
CA VAL A 60 12.89 -4.87 1.06
C VAL A 60 12.51 -6.25 1.61
N GLN A 61 13.48 -6.99 2.15
CA GLN A 61 13.23 -8.32 2.73
C GLN A 61 12.24 -8.25 3.89
N ALA A 62 12.33 -7.24 4.77
CA ALA A 62 11.39 -7.05 5.86
C ALA A 62 9.95 -6.83 5.35
N LYS A 63 9.77 -5.96 4.34
CA LYS A 63 8.46 -5.73 3.71
C LYS A 63 7.91 -6.96 2.99
N GLU A 64 8.77 -7.75 2.36
CA GLU A 64 8.35 -9.01 1.73
C GLU A 64 7.92 -10.05 2.76
N ALA A 65 8.59 -10.11 3.91
CA ALA A 65 8.22 -10.97 5.03
C ALA A 65 6.85 -10.58 5.61
N GLU A 66 6.62 -9.28 5.81
CA GLU A 66 5.34 -8.72 6.27
C GLU A 66 4.20 -9.10 5.32
N LYS A 67 4.35 -8.83 4.02
CA LYS A 67 3.37 -9.23 2.98
C LYS A 67 3.10 -10.73 2.95
N ARG A 68 4.12 -11.55 3.22
CA ARG A 68 3.95 -13.01 3.29
C ARG A 68 3.15 -13.41 4.53
N ALA A 69 3.41 -12.79 5.68
CA ALA A 69 2.65 -13.03 6.90
C ALA A 69 1.16 -12.65 6.72
N GLU A 70 0.87 -11.48 6.16
CA GLU A 70 -0.50 -11.03 5.86
C GLU A 70 -1.25 -12.00 4.94
N ARG A 71 -0.56 -12.52 3.92
CA ARG A 71 -1.15 -13.52 3.01
C ARG A 71 -1.49 -14.82 3.74
N LEU A 72 -0.61 -15.28 4.63
CA LEU A 72 -0.85 -16.49 5.41
C LEU A 72 -2.03 -16.31 6.38
N ASP A 73 -2.14 -15.16 7.05
CA ASP A 73 -3.29 -14.87 7.91
C ASP A 73 -4.60 -14.79 7.10
N SER A 74 -4.55 -14.18 5.91
CA SER A 74 -5.70 -14.13 5.00
C SER A 74 -6.15 -15.53 4.57
N LEU A 75 -5.20 -16.42 4.25
CA LEU A 75 -5.48 -17.81 3.90
C LEU A 75 -6.05 -18.59 5.09
N HIS A 76 -5.52 -18.37 6.29
CA HIS A 76 -6.04 -18.99 7.51
C HIS A 76 -7.47 -18.53 7.82
N THR A 77 -7.75 -17.23 7.63
CA THR A 77 -9.09 -16.65 7.73
C THR A 77 -10.05 -17.31 6.75
N LEU A 78 -9.62 -17.47 5.49
CA LEU A 78 -10.41 -18.15 4.47
C LEU A 78 -10.69 -19.61 4.86
N TYR A 79 -9.68 -20.32 5.36
CA TYR A 79 -9.83 -21.70 5.82
C TYR A 79 -10.85 -21.83 6.96
N MET A 80 -10.77 -20.97 7.97
CA MET A 80 -11.74 -20.97 9.08
C MET A 80 -13.16 -20.65 8.63
N ASN A 81 -13.31 -19.76 7.63
CA ASN A 81 -14.61 -19.43 7.06
C ASN A 81 -15.13 -20.49 6.08
N ALA A 82 -14.26 -21.28 5.48
CA ALA A 82 -14.63 -22.32 4.51
C ALA A 82 -15.53 -23.41 5.11
N ARG A 83 -15.58 -23.56 6.44
CA ARG A 83 -16.53 -24.45 7.14
C ARG A 83 -17.99 -24.12 6.86
N ASN A 84 -18.29 -22.87 6.51
CA ASN A 84 -19.63 -22.40 6.19
C ASN A 84 -19.91 -22.39 4.68
N PHE A 85 -18.93 -22.78 3.85
CA PHE A 85 -19.10 -22.78 2.41
C PHE A 85 -19.81 -24.04 1.96
N ILE A 86 -20.73 -23.88 1.02
CA ILE A 86 -21.41 -24.98 0.35
C ILE A 86 -20.56 -25.33 -0.87
N THR A 87 -20.00 -26.54 -0.86
CA THR A 87 -19.10 -27.03 -1.94
C THR A 87 -19.64 -28.25 -2.66
N THR A 88 -20.67 -28.89 -2.12
CA THR A 88 -21.29 -30.10 -2.65
C THR A 88 -22.81 -29.93 -2.75
N GLU A 89 -23.45 -30.70 -3.63
CA GLU A 89 -24.91 -30.69 -3.79
C GLU A 89 -25.63 -31.19 -2.54
N GLU A 90 -25.05 -32.15 -1.80
CA GLU A 90 -25.60 -32.64 -0.54
C GLU A 90 -25.64 -31.54 0.54
N GLN A 91 -24.56 -30.78 0.67
CA GLN A 91 -24.51 -29.61 1.57
C GLN A 91 -25.53 -28.55 1.16
N LEU A 92 -25.73 -28.34 -0.15
CA LEU A 92 -26.71 -27.39 -0.66
C LEU A 92 -28.14 -27.82 -0.30
N ALA A 93 -28.49 -29.08 -0.56
CA ALA A 93 -29.81 -29.60 -0.26
C ALA A 93 -30.14 -29.52 1.24
N ALA A 94 -29.19 -29.91 2.10
CA ALA A 94 -29.34 -29.82 3.55
C ALA A 94 -29.51 -28.36 4.01
N GLU A 95 -28.75 -27.42 3.44
CA GLU A 95 -28.87 -26.00 3.77
C GLU A 95 -30.19 -25.40 3.28
N ILE A 96 -30.69 -25.82 2.11
CA ILE A 96 -32.00 -25.42 1.59
C ILE A 96 -33.11 -25.88 2.55
N GLU A 97 -33.11 -27.14 2.97
CA GLU A 97 -34.11 -27.67 3.91
C GLU A 97 -34.05 -26.92 5.25
N ARG A 98 -32.84 -26.58 5.72
CA ARG A 98 -32.62 -25.84 6.96
C ARG A 98 -33.11 -24.38 6.88
N VAL A 99 -32.84 -23.69 5.77
CA VAL A 99 -33.13 -22.26 5.61
C VAL A 99 -34.56 -22.02 5.11
N PHE A 100 -35.09 -22.95 4.31
CA PHE A 100 -36.42 -22.91 3.70
C PHE A 100 -37.23 -24.16 4.11
N PRO A 101 -37.52 -24.35 5.41
CA PRO A 101 -38.34 -25.47 5.85
C PRO A 101 -39.77 -25.33 5.31
N GLU A 102 -40.43 -26.46 5.04
CA GLU A 102 -41.85 -26.47 4.67
C GLU A 102 -42.70 -26.04 5.89
N GLY A 103 -43.23 -24.81 5.86
CA GLY A 103 -44.08 -24.27 6.92
C GLY A 103 -43.49 -23.05 7.63
N GLU A 104 -43.61 -23.01 8.96
CA GLU A 104 -43.10 -21.90 9.76
C GLU A 104 -41.57 -21.91 9.83
N ASN A 105 -40.94 -20.80 9.43
CA ASN A 105 -39.49 -20.66 9.52
C ASN A 105 -39.09 -20.11 10.91
N PRO A 106 -38.41 -20.90 11.76
CA PRO A 106 -37.98 -20.42 13.07
C PRO A 106 -36.99 -19.25 12.97
N ALA A 107 -36.27 -19.12 11.86
CA ALA A 107 -35.33 -18.03 11.62
C ALA A 107 -36.01 -16.68 11.45
N TRP A 108 -37.32 -16.63 11.15
CA TRP A 108 -38.09 -15.39 11.02
C TRP A 108 -39.01 -15.13 12.21
N ARG A 109 -38.90 -15.93 13.28
CA ARG A 109 -39.70 -15.75 14.48
C ARG A 109 -39.22 -14.52 15.26
N ASN A 110 -40.17 -13.67 15.64
CA ASN A 110 -39.96 -12.60 16.61
C ASN A 110 -40.69 -12.97 17.92
N ASP A 111 -40.40 -12.29 19.03
CA ASP A 111 -40.91 -12.61 20.38
C ASP A 111 -42.45 -12.69 20.47
N HIS A 112 -43.16 -12.09 19.52
CA HIS A 112 -44.61 -11.94 19.55
C HIS A 112 -45.34 -12.83 18.53
N GLN A 113 -44.76 -13.13 17.36
CA GLN A 113 -45.43 -13.86 16.28
C GLN A 113 -44.44 -14.63 15.38
N PRO A 114 -44.85 -15.79 14.83
CA PRO A 114 -44.15 -16.43 13.73
C PRO A 114 -44.18 -15.52 12.50
N GLY A 115 -43.03 -15.36 11.84
CA GLY A 115 -42.89 -14.47 10.69
C GLY A 115 -42.94 -15.23 9.38
N GLU A 116 -43.73 -14.74 8.43
CA GLU A 116 -43.74 -15.25 7.05
C GLU A 116 -42.57 -14.74 6.21
N ASN A 117 -41.87 -13.69 6.68
CA ASN A 117 -40.75 -13.09 5.96
C ASN A 117 -39.70 -12.49 6.89
N ILE A 118 -38.54 -12.13 6.31
CA ILE A 118 -37.38 -11.58 7.03
C ILE A 118 -37.67 -10.26 7.75
N TRP A 119 -38.66 -9.48 7.30
CA TRP A 119 -39.01 -8.20 7.92
C TRP A 119 -39.69 -8.37 9.28
N ASN A 120 -40.15 -9.58 9.61
CA ASN A 120 -40.64 -9.88 10.95
C ASN A 120 -39.53 -9.77 12.02
N LEU A 121 -38.26 -9.94 11.62
CA LEU A 121 -37.09 -9.72 12.49
C LEU A 121 -36.80 -8.24 12.76
N GLY A 122 -37.53 -7.34 12.09
CA GLY A 122 -37.33 -5.90 12.16
C GLY A 122 -36.79 -5.32 10.87
N LEU A 123 -36.74 -3.99 10.83
CA LEU A 123 -36.18 -3.28 9.70
C LEU A 123 -34.65 -3.45 9.70
N PRO A 124 -34.03 -3.58 8.51
CA PRO A 124 -32.58 -3.65 8.38
C PRO A 124 -31.96 -2.38 8.98
N PRO A 125 -30.73 -2.49 9.49
CA PRO A 125 -30.07 -1.39 10.16
C PRO A 125 -29.90 -0.20 9.21
N THR A 126 -30.45 0.94 9.59
CA THR A 126 -30.23 2.24 8.94
C THR A 126 -28.95 2.90 9.47
N ILE A 127 -28.42 3.88 8.74
CA ILE A 127 -27.23 4.64 9.18
C ILE A 127 -27.43 5.24 10.59
N GLN A 128 -28.63 5.74 10.89
CA GLN A 128 -28.95 6.29 12.20
C GLN A 128 -28.93 5.21 13.29
N SER A 129 -29.46 4.01 13.02
CA SER A 129 -29.41 2.89 13.97
C SER A 129 -27.97 2.46 14.26
N ILE A 130 -27.11 2.32 13.25
CA ILE A 130 -25.71 1.92 13.44
C ILE A 130 -24.95 2.89 14.37
N VAL A 131 -25.19 4.20 14.23
CA VAL A 131 -24.54 5.24 15.06
C VAL A 131 -25.12 5.29 16.47
N THR A 132 -26.41 5.01 16.63
CA THR A 132 -27.11 5.12 17.92
C THR A 132 -27.08 3.84 18.73
N ASP A 133 -27.03 2.66 18.10
CA ASP A 133 -27.09 1.35 18.77
C ASP A 133 -25.87 1.12 19.66
N ALA A 134 -24.68 1.56 19.24
CA ALA A 134 -23.48 1.55 20.08
C ALA A 134 -23.58 2.52 21.29
N LYS A 135 -24.59 3.38 21.36
CA LYS A 135 -24.82 4.34 22.45
C LYS A 135 -26.08 4.01 23.26
N LYS A 136 -26.96 3.14 22.77
CA LYS A 136 -28.28 2.86 23.36
C LYS A 136 -28.21 2.04 24.65
N SER A 137 -27.27 1.11 24.75
CA SER A 137 -27.20 0.18 25.89
C SER A 137 -25.76 -0.17 26.25
N GLU A 138 -25.51 -0.35 27.55
CA GLU A 138 -24.22 -0.80 28.07
C GLU A 138 -23.88 -2.23 27.60
N ALA A 139 -24.89 -3.11 27.46
CA ALA A 139 -24.71 -4.45 26.91
C ALA A 139 -24.24 -4.42 25.45
N ALA A 140 -24.89 -3.61 24.60
CA ALA A 140 -24.49 -3.47 23.20
C ALA A 140 -23.07 -2.89 23.05
N ARG A 141 -22.68 -1.99 23.95
CA ARG A 141 -21.30 -1.46 24.02
C ARG A 141 -20.31 -2.56 24.40
N TRP A 142 -20.67 -3.38 25.38
CA TRP A 142 -19.85 -4.48 25.85
C TRP A 142 -19.58 -5.51 24.74
N ASP A 143 -20.60 -5.91 23.97
CA ASP A 143 -20.44 -6.84 22.85
C ASP A 143 -19.47 -6.32 21.78
N VAL A 144 -19.58 -5.03 21.43
CA VAL A 144 -18.65 -4.38 20.49
C VAL A 144 -17.22 -4.38 21.03
N ILE A 145 -17.05 -4.10 22.33
CA ILE A 145 -15.74 -4.11 22.97
C ILE A 145 -15.16 -5.53 22.98
N GLN A 146 -15.94 -6.55 23.35
CA GLN A 146 -15.51 -7.94 23.33
C GLN A 146 -15.07 -8.38 21.93
N GLY A 147 -15.85 -8.03 20.89
CA GLY A 147 -15.48 -8.31 19.51
C GLY A 147 -14.17 -7.64 19.09
N ARG A 148 -13.92 -6.40 19.54
CA ARG A 148 -12.65 -5.70 19.28
C ARG A 148 -11.48 -6.29 20.04
N VAL A 149 -11.66 -6.65 21.31
CA VAL A 149 -10.63 -7.30 22.13
C VAL A 149 -10.27 -8.66 21.54
N LYS A 150 -11.25 -9.43 21.09
CA LYS A 150 -11.02 -10.69 20.37
C LYS A 150 -10.19 -10.46 19.11
N LYS A 151 -10.59 -9.51 18.24
CA LYS A 151 -9.83 -9.17 17.01
C LYS A 151 -8.39 -8.73 17.32
N LEU A 152 -8.21 -7.88 18.34
CA LEU A 152 -6.88 -7.43 18.77
C LEU A 152 -6.03 -8.60 19.26
N ALA A 153 -6.62 -9.52 20.03
CA ALA A 153 -5.93 -10.72 20.49
C ALA A 153 -5.53 -11.61 19.31
N GLU A 154 -6.40 -11.80 18.32
CA GLU A 154 -6.10 -12.55 17.10
C GLU A 154 -4.98 -11.91 16.27
N GLU A 155 -4.99 -10.58 16.09
CA GLU A 155 -3.95 -9.86 15.35
C GLU A 155 -2.59 -9.92 16.06
N ILE A 156 -2.55 -9.86 17.39
CA ILE A 156 -1.30 -9.92 18.17
C ILE A 156 -0.77 -11.35 18.25
N THR A 157 -1.64 -12.35 18.42
CA THR A 157 -1.23 -13.76 18.59
C THR A 157 -1.04 -14.50 17.27
N GLY A 158 -1.56 -13.98 16.15
CA GLY A 158 -1.49 -14.61 14.84
C GLY A 158 -2.37 -15.86 14.68
N GLY A 159 -3.27 -16.12 15.63
CA GLY A 159 -4.22 -17.22 15.62
C GLY A 159 -5.66 -16.71 15.55
N LYS A 160 -6.53 -17.39 14.80
CA LYS A 160 -7.99 -17.13 14.81
C LYS A 160 -8.64 -17.96 15.91
N MET A 161 -9.44 -17.32 16.76
CA MET A 161 -10.19 -17.96 17.86
C MET A 161 -11.69 -18.02 17.56
#